data_AF-V4B9P0-F1
#
_entry.id   AF-V4B9P0-F1
#
_cell.length_a   1.000
_cell.length_b   1.000
_cell.length_c   1.000
_cell.angle_alpha   90.00
_cell.angle_beta   90.00
_cell.angle_gamma   90.00
#
_symmetry.space_group_name_H-M   'P 1'
#
loop_
_entity.id
_entity.type
_entity.pdbx_description
1 polymer ?
#
loop_
_entity_poly.entity_id
_entity_poly.type
_entity_poly.pdbx_seq_one_letter_code
_entity_poly.pdbx_strand_id
1 'polypeptide(L)' 'MRDNGWRTRDGSLADYFFGGVKGQMNCACKKDNSCYNGLDCNCNAGDSTERQDGGFSSYKDDLPVTTFLNGDTGMTL' A
#
# COMPACT_ATOMS: atom_id res chain seq x y z
N MET A 1 4.06 -2.42 -4.48
CA MET A 1 3.36 -1.17 -4.88
C MET A 1 3.78 -0.58 -6.23
N ARG A 2 4.40 -1.34 -7.15
CA ARG A 2 4.71 -0.80 -8.49
C ARG A 2 3.48 -0.81 -9.42
N ASP A 3 2.56 -1.76 -9.22
CA ASP A 3 1.33 -1.90 -10.01
C ASP A 3 0.04 -1.81 -9.17
N ASN A 4 0.16 -1.81 -7.84
CA ASN A 4 -0.94 -1.71 -6.87
C ASN A 4 -0.66 -0.53 -5.92
N GLY A 5 -1.63 0.35 -5.67
CA GLY A 5 -1.44 1.54 -4.84
C GLY A 5 -2.57 2.57 -4.98
N TRP A 6 -2.26 3.83 -4.77
CA TRP A 6 -3.22 4.93 -4.87
C TRP A 6 -2.60 6.15 -5.52
N ARG A 7 -3.44 6.99 -6.12
CA ARG A 7 -3.04 8.22 -6.81
C ARG A 7 -3.27 9.43 -5.93
N THR A 8 -2.29 10.30 -5.87
CA THR A 8 -2.29 11.57 -5.13
C THR A 8 -3.16 12.62 -5.82
N ARG A 9 -3.32 13.80 -5.20
CA ARG A 9 -4.08 14.94 -5.75
C ARG A 9 -3.65 15.33 -7.17
N ASP A 10 -2.36 15.31 -7.45
CA ASP A 10 -1.78 15.66 -8.75
C ASP A 10 -1.81 14.49 -9.77
N GLY A 11 -2.35 13.33 -9.38
CA GLY A 11 -2.42 12.13 -10.22
C GLY A 11 -1.11 11.33 -10.26
N SER A 12 -0.10 11.68 -9.46
CA SER A 12 1.10 10.86 -9.29
C SER A 12 0.78 9.57 -8.54
N LEU A 13 1.53 8.49 -8.81
CA LEU A 13 1.43 7.27 -8.01
C LEU A 13 2.11 7.50 -6.67
N ALA A 14 1.42 7.22 -5.56
CA ALA A 14 2.01 7.34 -4.24
C ALA A 14 3.12 6.28 -4.04
N ASP A 15 4.19 6.68 -3.37
CA ASP A 15 5.35 5.84 -3.06
C ASP A 15 5.29 5.25 -1.62
N TYR A 16 4.10 5.19 -1.04
CA TYR A 16 3.79 4.60 0.26
C TYR A 16 2.30 4.22 0.35
N PHE A 17 1.94 3.26 1.20
CA PHE A 17 0.54 3.03 1.59
C PHE A 17 0.22 3.75 2.90
N PHE A 18 -1.04 3.97 3.24
CA PHE A 18 -1.39 4.73 4.44
C PHE A 18 -0.73 4.16 5.71
N GLY A 19 -0.23 5.07 6.55
CA GLY A 19 0.60 4.76 7.72
C GLY A 19 2.06 4.40 7.42
N GLY A 20 2.44 4.18 6.15
CA GLY A 20 3.82 3.94 5.72
C GLY A 20 4.69 5.21 5.70
N VAL A 21 5.94 5.04 5.25
CA VAL A 21 6.94 6.10 5.14
C VAL A 21 7.08 6.52 3.68
N LYS A 22 6.87 7.81 3.39
CA LYS A 22 6.98 8.38 2.04
C LYS A 22 8.36 8.08 1.45
N GLY A 23 8.40 7.69 0.19
CA GLY A 23 9.62 7.29 -0.53
C GLY A 23 10.12 5.87 -0.28
N GLN A 24 9.49 5.08 0.59
CA GLN A 24 9.99 3.73 0.95
C GLN A 24 9.21 2.57 0.31
N MET A 25 8.14 2.84 -0.42
CA MET A 25 7.28 1.82 -1.00
C MET A 25 6.79 0.77 0.02
N ASN A 26 6.45 1.21 1.24
CA ASN A 26 5.99 0.33 2.33
C ASN A 26 4.60 0.71 2.91
N CYS A 27 4.09 -0.19 3.75
CA CYS A 27 2.84 -0.06 4.48
C CYS A 27 3.10 0.17 5.98
N ALA A 28 2.06 0.48 6.75
CA ALA A 28 2.21 0.81 8.17
C ALA A 28 2.91 -0.28 8.98
N CYS A 29 2.63 -1.56 8.70
CA CYS A 29 3.23 -2.71 9.41
C CYS A 29 4.76 -2.77 9.30
N LYS A 30 5.36 -2.05 8.34
CA LYS A 30 6.82 -2.03 8.21
C LYS A 30 7.47 -1.19 9.30
N LYS A 31 6.75 -0.18 9.83
CA LYS A 31 7.29 0.74 10.84
C LYS A 31 7.59 0.07 12.18
N ASP A 32 6.79 -0.93 12.54
CA ASP A 32 6.92 -1.70 13.78
C ASP A 32 7.38 -3.14 13.54
N ASN A 33 7.79 -3.46 12.31
CA ASN A 33 8.18 -4.81 11.88
C ASN A 33 7.08 -5.88 12.11
N SER A 34 5.81 -5.48 12.09
CA SER A 34 4.67 -6.38 12.22
C SER A 34 4.23 -7.02 10.90
N CYS A 35 4.78 -6.58 9.75
CA CYS A 35 4.46 -7.23 8.48
C CYS A 35 4.88 -8.70 8.48
N TYR A 36 4.06 -9.55 7.86
CA TYR A 36 4.35 -10.96 7.69
C TYR A 36 5.75 -11.17 7.11
N ASN A 37 6.56 -11.99 7.79
CA ASN A 37 7.91 -12.36 7.39
C ASN A 37 8.84 -11.15 7.05
N GLY A 38 8.62 -10.00 7.70
CA GLY A 38 9.45 -8.80 7.50
C GLY A 38 9.26 -8.10 6.15
N LEU A 39 8.21 -8.45 5.39
CA LEU A 39 7.86 -7.82 4.12
C LEU A 39 7.58 -6.31 4.28
N ASP A 40 7.57 -5.57 3.17
CA ASP A 40 7.27 -4.13 3.19
C ASP A 40 5.77 -3.83 3.33
N CYS A 41 4.92 -4.77 2.93
CA CYS A 41 3.47 -4.75 3.04
C CYS A 41 2.98 -6.20 3.18
N ASN A 42 1.89 -6.42 3.90
CA ASN A 42 1.29 -7.74 4.05
C ASN A 42 0.72 -8.29 2.74
N CYS A 43 0.16 -7.43 1.88
CA CYS A 43 -0.36 -7.83 0.55
C CYS A 43 0.73 -8.38 -0.39
N ASN A 44 2.01 -8.20 -0.08
CA ASN A 44 3.11 -8.81 -0.84
C ASN A 44 3.31 -10.30 -0.49
N ALA A 45 2.58 -10.87 0.47
CA ALA A 45 2.76 -12.25 0.90
C ALA A 45 2.42 -13.27 -0.21
N GLY A 46 1.50 -12.95 -1.11
CA GLY A 46 1.18 -13.77 -2.29
C GLY A 46 0.67 -15.18 -1.95
N ASP A 47 0.07 -15.37 -0.78
CA ASP A 47 -0.52 -16.65 -0.37
C ASP A 47 -2.04 -16.50 -0.10
N SER A 48 -2.71 -17.61 0.20
CA SER A 48 -4.17 -17.66 0.38
C SER A 48 -4.67 -17.21 1.77
N THR A 49 -3.79 -16.68 2.62
CA THR A 49 -4.18 -16.16 3.93
C THR A 49 -4.55 -14.69 3.81
N GLU A 50 -5.76 -14.34 4.27
CA GLU A 50 -6.18 -12.95 4.35
C GLU A 50 -5.27 -12.17 5.29
N ARG A 51 -4.73 -11.06 4.79
CA ARG A 51 -3.94 -10.12 5.57
C ARG A 51 -4.35 -8.70 5.23
N GLN A 52 -4.08 -7.79 6.15
CA GLN A 52 -4.53 -6.41 6.06
C GLN A 52 -3.34 -5.46 6.10
N ASP A 53 -3.38 -4.45 5.24
CA ASP A 53 -2.52 -3.27 5.30
C ASP A 53 -3.42 -2.05 5.52
N GLY A 54 -3.04 -1.16 6.41
CA GLY A 54 -3.84 0.02 6.73
C GLY A 54 -3.09 1.00 7.62
N GLY A 55 -3.61 2.22 7.73
CA GLY A 55 -3.01 3.27 8.56
C GLY A 55 -3.58 4.64 8.22
N PHE A 56 -3.08 5.68 8.89
CA PHE A 56 -3.48 7.07 8.62
C PHE A 56 -2.68 7.67 7.46
N SER A 57 -3.35 8.41 6.58
CA SER A 57 -2.65 9.27 5.63
C SER A 57 -2.09 10.49 6.36
N SER A 58 -0.77 10.47 6.59
CA SER A 58 -0.08 11.51 7.36
C SER A 58 0.43 12.67 6.48
N TYR A 59 0.57 12.45 5.17
CA TYR A 59 1.06 13.45 4.22
C TYR A 59 -0.12 14.09 3.49
N LYS A 60 -0.60 15.21 4.04
CA LYS A 60 -1.84 15.85 3.58
C LYS A 60 -1.74 16.46 2.19
N ASP A 61 -0.54 16.83 1.76
CA ASP A 61 -0.31 17.43 0.44
C ASP A 61 -0.59 16.45 -0.71
N ASP A 62 -0.51 15.15 -0.42
CA ASP A 62 -0.80 14.08 -1.38
C ASP A 62 -2.32 13.79 -1.48
N LEU A 63 -3.14 14.32 -0.57
CA LEU A 63 -4.59 14.13 -0.53
C LEU A 63 -5.34 15.20 -1.34
N PRO A 64 -6.54 14.91 -1.88
CA PRO A 64 -7.29 13.66 -1.73
C PRO A 64 -6.73 12.52 -2.59
N VAL A 65 -7.10 11.30 -2.22
CA VAL A 65 -6.93 10.13 -3.08
C VAL A 65 -7.82 10.33 -4.30
N THR A 66 -7.24 10.24 -5.50
CA THR A 66 -7.97 10.40 -6.76
C THR A 66 -8.28 9.06 -7.44
N THR A 67 -7.51 8.02 -7.16
CA THR A 67 -7.70 6.67 -7.72
C THR A 67 -7.08 5.64 -6.78
N PHE A 68 -7.69 4.46 -6.73
CA PHE A 68 -7.14 3.27 -6.08
C PHE A 68 -6.89 2.20 -7.15
N LEU A 69 -5.72 1.55 -7.11
CA LEU A 69 -5.23 0.64 -8.13
C LEU A 69 -4.91 -0.71 -7.49
N ASN A 70 -5.55 -1.78 -7.95
CA ASN A 70 -5.28 -3.16 -7.53
C ASN A 70 -5.32 -4.07 -8.75
N GLY A 71 -4.21 -4.76 -9.01
CA GLY A 71 -4.02 -5.63 -10.18
C GLY A 71 -4.22 -7.12 -9.90
N ASP A 72 -4.19 -7.56 -8.65
CA ASP A 72 -4.38 -8.97 -8.26
C ASP A 72 -5.79 -9.19 -7.68
N THR A 73 -6.81 -8.82 -8.47
CA THR A 73 -8.23 -8.87 -8.08
C THR A 73 -9.08 -9.77 -8.98
N GLY A 74 -8.47 -10.41 -9.98
CA GLY A 74 -9.16 -11.28 -10.94
C GLY A 74 -8.80 -12.74 -10.71
N MET A 75 -9.79 -13.62 -10.84
CA MET A 75 -9.54 -15.05 -11.10
C MET A 75 -9.58 -15.28 -12.61
N THR A 76 -8.59 -15.99 -13.15
CA THR A 76 -8.78 -16.69 -14.43
C THR A 76 -9.74 -17.85 -14.15
N LEU A 77 -10.98 -17.75 -14.64
CA LEU A 77 -11.92 -18.88 -14.69
C LEU A 77 -11.49 -19.90 -15.75
#